data_AF-A0A2X2T0I0-F1
#
_entry.id   AF-A0A2X2T0I0-F1
#
_cell.length_a   1.000
_cell.length_b   1.000
_cell.length_c   1.000
_cell.angle_alpha   90.00
_cell.angle_beta   90.00
_cell.angle_gamma   90.00
#
_symmetry.space_group_name_H-M   'P 1'
#
loop_
_entity.id
_entity.type
_entity.pdbx_description
1 polymer ?
#
loop_
_entity_poly.entity_id
_entity_poly.type
_entity_poly.pdbx_seq_one_letter_code
_entity_poly.pdbx_strand_id
1 'polypeptide(L)'
;MNDTYVVFIIGETTRWDHMGIFGYDRDTTPNLAKEKNLVAFRGESCDTATKLSLRCMFVREGGAEDNPQRTLKEQNIFAVLKQLGFSSDLYAMQSEIWFYKNAMPDTLAFREQIAAEPRNRGKTVDDMLLIDEMKQSLEQNPDGKHLIILHTKGSHFSYAQRYPRSFAKWTPECIDIGKGCSKEMLINAFDNSVLYVDTMIDSVFDQLRDKKAIVFYAADHGESISDSMHLHGTPRKMAPPEQFRVPLLVWASDKYLENPTAADAFKHMQEQAKMKVPHRHVELFDTILGCLGYTSPNGGINQNNNWCHVPDKDMN
;
A
#
# COMPACT_ATOMS: atom_id res chain seq x y z
N MET A 1 -14.84 13.94 8.99
CA MET A 1 -14.36 12.69 9.60
C MET A 1 -15.46 11.65 9.60
N ASN A 2 -16.67 11.99 10.08
CA ASN A 2 -17.82 11.06 10.16
C ASN A 2 -18.38 10.56 8.82
N ASP A 3 -17.79 10.96 7.69
CA ASP A 3 -18.22 10.68 6.32
C ASP A 3 -17.02 10.35 5.40
N THR A 4 -15.82 10.17 5.96
CA THR A 4 -14.59 10.01 5.18
C THR A 4 -14.39 8.55 4.79
N TYR A 5 -14.13 8.31 3.51
CA TYR A 5 -13.67 7.02 3.01
C TYR A 5 -12.16 6.91 3.21
N VAL A 6 -11.73 5.77 3.73
CA VAL A 6 -10.32 5.44 3.91
C VAL A 6 -10.05 4.18 3.13
N VAL A 7 -9.12 4.25 2.18
CA VAL A 7 -8.67 3.04 1.48
C VAL A 7 -7.22 2.79 1.80
N PHE A 8 -6.90 1.56 2.19
CA PHE A 8 -5.53 1.12 2.35
C PHE A 8 -5.23 0.01 1.35
N ILE A 9 -4.32 0.28 0.43
CA ILE A 9 -3.83 -0.68 -0.54
C ILE A 9 -2.52 -1.27 0.01
N ILE A 10 -2.57 -2.54 0.41
CA ILE A 10 -1.39 -3.30 0.80
C ILE A 10 -0.74 -3.82 -0.48
N GLY A 11 0.36 -3.17 -0.87
CA GLY A 11 1.20 -3.56 -1.98
C GLY A 11 2.03 -4.79 -1.64
N GLU A 12 2.43 -5.51 -2.68
CA GLU A 12 3.27 -6.70 -2.56
C GLU A 12 4.56 -6.51 -3.36
N THR A 13 5.72 -6.72 -2.72
CA THR A 13 7.07 -6.82 -3.34
C THR A 13 7.58 -5.57 -4.11
N THR A 14 6.73 -4.55 -4.31
CA THR A 14 7.01 -3.41 -5.20
C THR A 14 8.09 -2.50 -4.61
N ARG A 15 9.04 -2.06 -5.45
CA ARG A 15 10.17 -1.24 -5.01
C ARG A 15 10.13 0.18 -5.57
N TRP A 16 10.39 1.17 -4.72
CA TRP A 16 10.39 2.58 -5.14
C TRP A 16 11.52 2.91 -6.12
N ASP A 17 12.63 2.15 -6.11
CA ASP A 17 13.75 2.36 -7.03
C ASP A 17 13.51 1.81 -8.44
N HIS A 18 12.34 1.21 -8.68
CA HIS A 18 11.83 0.79 -9.99
C HIS A 18 10.58 1.59 -10.41
N MET A 19 10.27 2.68 -9.72
CA MET A 19 9.10 3.52 -9.98
C MET A 19 9.52 4.88 -10.57
N GLY A 20 9.00 5.19 -11.77
CA GLY A 20 9.34 6.42 -12.50
C GLY A 20 9.11 7.70 -11.70
N ILE A 21 8.08 7.75 -10.85
CA ILE A 21 7.76 8.90 -9.98
C ILE A 21 8.89 9.23 -8.97
N PHE A 22 9.77 8.27 -8.67
CA PHE A 22 10.94 8.49 -7.80
C PHE A 22 12.24 8.77 -8.56
N GLY A 23 12.17 8.89 -9.89
CA GLY A 23 13.28 9.15 -10.79
C GLY A 23 13.93 7.90 -11.40
N TYR A 24 13.24 6.76 -11.43
CA TYR A 24 13.69 5.60 -12.19
C TYR A 24 13.66 5.89 -13.70
N ASP A 25 14.64 5.38 -14.45
CA ASP A 25 14.84 5.73 -15.86
C ASP A 25 13.68 5.28 -16.78
N ARG A 26 12.92 4.26 -16.36
CA ARG A 26 11.76 3.76 -17.09
C ARG A 26 10.49 4.39 -16.55
N ASP A 27 9.61 4.76 -17.47
CA ASP A 27 8.27 5.27 -17.18
C ASP A 27 7.33 4.12 -16.77
N THR A 28 7.54 3.61 -15.56
CA THR A 28 6.79 2.53 -14.90
C THR A 28 5.60 3.02 -14.08
N THR A 29 5.47 4.33 -13.86
CA THR A 29 4.35 4.91 -13.11
C THR A 29 3.74 6.13 -13.80
N PRO A 30 3.31 5.99 -15.08
CA PRO A 30 2.82 7.12 -15.87
C PRO A 30 1.48 7.69 -15.40
N ASN A 31 0.65 6.92 -14.69
CA ASN A 31 -0.63 7.41 -14.19
C ASN A 31 -0.43 8.16 -12.88
N LEU A 32 0.29 7.56 -11.91
CA LEU A 32 0.60 8.20 -10.64
C LEU A 32 1.35 9.53 -10.82
N ALA A 33 2.22 9.64 -11.83
CA ALA A 33 2.95 10.88 -12.11
C ALA A 33 2.04 12.07 -12.54
N LYS A 34 0.78 11.81 -12.93
CA LYS A 34 -0.19 12.84 -13.33
C LYS A 34 -1.10 13.27 -12.19
N GLU A 35 -1.12 12.53 -11.08
CA GLU A 35 -1.99 12.82 -9.94
C GLU A 35 -1.52 14.06 -9.19
N LYS A 36 -2.39 15.09 -9.15
CA LYS A 36 -2.08 16.38 -8.50
C LYS A 36 -2.03 16.27 -6.99
N ASN A 37 -2.92 15.45 -6.43
CA ASN A 37 -3.09 15.26 -5.00
C ASN A 37 -2.47 13.93 -4.57
N LEU A 38 -1.23 13.69 -4.98
CA LEU A 38 -0.44 12.52 -4.60
C LEU A 38 0.83 12.97 -3.87
N VAL A 39 1.08 12.32 -2.74
CA VAL A 39 2.35 12.36 -2.01
C VAL A 39 3.02 11.00 -2.20
N ALA A 40 4.29 11.02 -2.58
CA ALA A 40 5.09 9.81 -2.77
C ALA A 40 6.38 9.89 -1.96
N PHE A 41 6.55 8.97 -1.02
CA PHE A 41 7.73 8.85 -0.18
C PHE A 41 8.56 7.61 -0.54
N ARG A 42 9.88 7.77 -0.50
CA ARG A 42 10.79 6.63 -0.45
C ARG A 42 10.67 6.02 0.94
N GLY A 43 10.31 4.75 1.02
CA GLY A 43 10.07 4.07 2.28
C GLY A 43 11.08 2.96 2.57
N GLU A 44 11.13 2.60 3.86
CA GLU A 44 11.78 1.41 4.37
C GLU A 44 10.76 0.49 5.06
N SER A 45 10.69 -0.77 4.63
CA SER A 45 9.82 -1.77 5.24
C SER A 45 10.38 -2.23 6.58
N CYS A 46 9.49 -2.61 7.49
CA CYS A 46 9.90 -3.12 8.79
C CYS A 46 10.40 -4.59 8.75
N ASP A 47 10.11 -5.33 7.68
CA ASP A 47 10.59 -6.69 7.46
C ASP A 47 10.69 -7.00 5.96
N THR A 48 11.17 -8.19 5.62
CA THR A 48 11.47 -8.62 4.24
C THR A 48 10.55 -9.73 3.73
N ALA A 49 9.52 -10.08 4.49
CA ALA A 49 8.55 -11.11 4.14
C ALA A 49 7.14 -10.67 4.55
N THR A 50 6.15 -10.88 3.67
CA THR A 50 4.76 -10.43 3.83
C THR A 50 4.22 -10.65 5.23
N LYS A 51 4.24 -11.89 5.72
CA LYS A 51 3.70 -12.25 7.05
C LYS A 51 4.34 -11.45 8.19
N LEU A 52 5.63 -11.14 8.11
CA LEU A 52 6.34 -10.38 9.14
C LEU A 52 6.12 -8.88 8.99
N SER A 53 6.10 -8.36 7.75
CA SER A 53 5.80 -6.96 7.45
C SER A 53 4.38 -6.58 7.88
N LEU A 54 3.38 -7.39 7.55
CA LEU A 54 1.97 -7.19 7.96
C LEU A 54 1.80 -7.11 9.49
N ARG A 55 2.70 -7.74 10.26
CA ARG A 55 2.67 -7.66 11.72
C ARG A 55 3.18 -6.30 12.20
N CYS A 56 4.29 -5.80 11.66
CA CYS A 56 4.92 -4.59 12.18
C CYS A 56 4.42 -3.29 11.54
N MET A 57 3.93 -3.30 10.30
CA MET A 57 3.59 -2.06 9.58
C MET A 57 2.26 -1.42 9.97
N PHE A 58 1.41 -2.15 10.69
CA PHE A 58 0.08 -1.67 11.06
C PHE A 58 -0.11 -1.49 12.56
N VAL A 59 0.98 -1.47 13.32
CA VAL A 59 1.01 -1.19 14.76
C VAL A 59 1.95 -0.01 15.01
N ARG A 60 1.88 0.58 16.19
CA ARG A 60 2.78 1.65 16.61
C ARG A 60 4.22 1.16 16.66
N GLU A 61 5.16 2.09 16.65
CA GLU A 61 6.54 1.79 16.98
C GLU A 61 6.63 1.09 18.36
N GLY A 62 7.24 -0.10 18.38
CA GLY A 62 7.29 -0.97 19.56
C GLY A 62 6.05 -1.87 19.79
N GLY A 63 5.00 -1.72 18.98
CA GLY A 63 3.78 -2.55 18.99
C GLY A 63 3.98 -3.98 18.48
N ALA A 64 5.09 -4.23 17.77
CA ALA A 64 5.59 -5.57 17.46
C ALA A 64 6.95 -5.80 18.10
N GLU A 65 7.16 -6.97 18.70
CA GLU A 65 8.46 -7.36 19.26
C GLU A 65 9.54 -7.45 18.20
N ASP A 66 10.77 -7.08 18.58
CA ASP A 66 11.96 -7.36 17.78
C ASP A 66 12.44 -8.81 17.99
N ASN A 67 11.53 -9.75 17.77
CA ASN A 67 11.79 -11.18 17.79
C ASN A 67 11.60 -11.76 16.35
N PRO A 68 12.04 -13.00 16.08
CA PRO A 68 11.89 -13.60 14.76
C PRO A 68 10.44 -13.73 14.26
N GLN A 69 9.46 -13.73 15.16
CA GLN A 69 8.04 -13.89 14.84
C GLN A 69 7.30 -12.56 14.69
N ARG A 70 7.91 -11.41 15.02
CA ARG A 70 7.21 -10.12 15.15
C ARG A 70 5.94 -10.23 16.00
N THR A 71 6.06 -10.78 17.22
CA THR A 71 4.90 -10.94 18.11
C THR A 71 4.20 -9.59 18.37
N LEU A 72 2.90 -9.52 18.09
CA LEU A 72 2.11 -8.31 18.33
C LEU A 72 1.82 -8.12 19.82
N LYS A 73 1.89 -6.87 20.28
CA LYS A 73 1.53 -6.45 21.64
C LYS A 73 0.21 -5.67 21.68
N GLU A 74 -0.32 -5.32 20.52
CA GLU A 74 -1.49 -4.46 20.36
C GLU A 74 -2.27 -4.81 19.10
N GLN A 75 -3.43 -4.18 18.94
CA GLN A 75 -4.26 -4.30 17.76
C GLN A 75 -3.72 -3.43 16.63
N ASN A 76 -3.92 -3.89 15.40
CA ASN A 76 -3.54 -3.12 14.23
C ASN A 76 -4.49 -1.92 14.00
N ILE A 77 -4.03 -0.96 13.21
CA ILE A 77 -4.76 0.26 12.87
C ILE A 77 -6.15 0.01 12.28
N PHE A 78 -6.34 -1.06 11.51
CA PHE A 78 -7.63 -1.37 10.91
C PHE A 78 -8.67 -1.76 11.97
N ALA A 79 -8.29 -2.61 12.93
CA ALA A 79 -9.13 -2.93 14.07
C ALA A 79 -9.42 -1.70 14.95
N VAL A 80 -8.46 -0.77 15.08
CA VAL A 80 -8.67 0.51 15.78
C VAL A 80 -9.69 1.38 15.06
N LEU A 81 -9.58 1.56 13.74
CA LEU A 81 -10.58 2.31 12.95
C LEU A 81 -11.98 1.69 13.06
N LYS A 82 -12.06 0.35 13.05
CA LYS A 82 -13.31 -0.36 13.30
C LYS A 82 -13.92 0.00 14.65
N GLN A 83 -13.13 0.01 15.72
CA GLN A 83 -13.58 0.41 17.05
C GLN A 83 -13.96 1.89 17.14
N LEU A 84 -13.35 2.75 16.32
CA LEU A 84 -13.71 4.16 16.18
C LEU A 84 -14.98 4.39 15.31
N GLY A 85 -15.63 3.30 14.90
CA GLY A 85 -16.94 3.29 14.27
C GLY A 85 -16.91 3.34 12.75
N PHE A 86 -15.80 2.96 12.10
CA PHE A 86 -15.79 2.71 10.66
C PHE A 86 -16.48 1.37 10.36
N SER A 87 -17.34 1.30 9.34
CA SER A 87 -17.56 0.01 8.66
C SER A 87 -16.29 -0.37 7.92
N SER A 88 -16.01 -1.66 7.75
CA SER A 88 -14.75 -2.10 7.16
C SER A 88 -14.90 -3.32 6.27
N ASP A 89 -14.37 -3.24 5.06
CA ASP A 89 -14.28 -4.38 4.14
C ASP A 89 -12.81 -4.67 3.79
N LEU A 90 -12.47 -5.96 3.68
CA LEU A 90 -11.14 -6.41 3.28
C LEU A 90 -11.23 -7.39 2.11
N TYR A 91 -10.58 -7.04 1.02
CA TYR A 91 -10.48 -7.85 -0.20
C TYR A 91 -9.03 -8.15 -0.51
N ALA A 92 -8.69 -9.41 -0.79
CA ALA A 92 -7.31 -9.81 -0.96
C ALA A 92 -7.09 -10.78 -2.13
N MET A 93 -6.00 -10.58 -2.88
CA MET A 93 -5.45 -11.55 -3.83
C MET A 93 -4.44 -12.51 -3.18
N GLN A 94 -4.31 -12.47 -1.86
CA GLN A 94 -3.44 -13.33 -1.05
C GLN A 94 -4.20 -14.01 0.09
N SER A 95 -3.60 -15.01 0.73
CA SER A 95 -4.25 -15.85 1.75
C SER A 95 -3.69 -15.64 3.17
N GLU A 96 -3.43 -14.40 3.57
CA GLU A 96 -2.95 -14.03 4.92
C GLU A 96 -4.07 -14.02 5.98
N ILE A 97 -4.81 -15.13 6.09
CA ILE A 97 -6.05 -15.27 6.87
C ILE A 97 -5.90 -14.83 8.33
N TRP A 98 -4.76 -15.12 8.96
CA TRP A 98 -4.51 -14.69 10.34
C TRP A 98 -4.54 -13.17 10.45
N PHE A 99 -3.86 -12.47 9.55
CA PHE A 99 -3.83 -11.00 9.55
C PHE A 99 -5.23 -10.44 9.26
N TYR A 100 -5.92 -10.97 8.26
CA TYR A 100 -7.26 -10.49 7.87
C TYR A 100 -8.28 -10.59 9.01
N LYS A 101 -8.28 -11.71 9.74
CA LYS A 101 -9.15 -11.86 10.92
C LYS A 101 -8.82 -10.84 12.02
N ASN A 102 -7.54 -10.51 12.21
CA ASN A 102 -7.12 -9.52 13.19
C ASN A 102 -7.42 -8.07 12.75
N ALA A 103 -7.65 -7.81 11.45
CA ALA A 103 -8.13 -6.51 10.98
C ALA A 103 -9.61 -6.24 11.32
N MET A 104 -10.36 -7.29 11.71
CA MET A 104 -11.76 -7.24 12.11
C MET A 104 -12.72 -6.61 11.07
N PRO A 105 -12.63 -6.97 9.77
CA PRO A 105 -13.55 -6.44 8.77
C PRO A 105 -14.97 -7.01 8.95
N ASP A 106 -15.97 -6.24 8.55
CA ASP A 106 -17.37 -6.68 8.37
C ASP A 106 -17.49 -7.66 7.21
N THR A 107 -16.81 -7.37 6.08
CA THR A 107 -16.75 -8.24 4.91
C THR A 107 -15.32 -8.68 4.64
N LEU A 108 -15.12 -9.98 4.41
CA LEU A 108 -13.83 -10.55 4.02
C LEU A 108 -14.01 -11.46 2.80
N ALA A 109 -13.32 -11.14 1.70
CA ALA A 109 -13.14 -12.08 0.60
C ALA A 109 -11.67 -12.14 0.18
N PHE A 110 -11.14 -13.35 0.01
CA PHE A 110 -9.80 -13.55 -0.51
C PHE A 110 -9.84 -14.24 -1.90
N ARG A 111 -8.68 -14.39 -2.52
CA ARG A 111 -8.50 -14.73 -3.93
C ARG A 111 -9.43 -15.84 -4.43
N GLU A 112 -9.51 -16.95 -3.73
CA GLU A 112 -10.31 -18.10 -4.15
C GLU A 112 -11.82 -17.79 -4.15
N GLN A 113 -12.29 -16.98 -3.20
CA GLN A 113 -13.70 -16.56 -3.14
C GLN A 113 -14.01 -15.55 -4.24
N ILE A 114 -13.15 -14.53 -4.41
CA ILE A 114 -13.31 -13.50 -5.44
C ILE A 114 -13.28 -14.14 -6.83
N ALA A 115 -12.37 -15.08 -7.08
CA ALA A 115 -12.29 -15.81 -8.35
C ALA A 115 -13.51 -16.72 -8.61
N ALA A 116 -14.15 -17.24 -7.55
CA ALA A 116 -15.30 -18.12 -7.66
C ALA A 116 -16.62 -17.38 -7.96
N GLU A 117 -16.65 -16.05 -7.79
CA GLU A 117 -17.84 -15.24 -8.05
C GLU A 117 -18.30 -15.38 -9.52
N PRO A 118 -19.61 -15.59 -9.79
CA PRO A 118 -20.11 -15.78 -11.15
C PRO A 118 -19.72 -14.66 -12.13
N ARG A 119 -19.64 -13.42 -11.63
CA ARG A 119 -19.25 -12.23 -12.40
C ARG A 119 -17.78 -12.24 -12.88
N ASN A 120 -16.96 -13.13 -12.31
CA ASN A 120 -15.54 -13.27 -12.63
C ASN A 120 -15.23 -14.51 -13.49
N ARG A 121 -16.25 -15.28 -13.88
CA ARG A 121 -16.08 -16.42 -14.80
C ARG A 121 -15.47 -15.97 -16.13
N GLY A 122 -14.35 -16.60 -16.50
CA GLY A 122 -13.63 -16.31 -17.74
C GLY A 122 -12.74 -15.06 -17.70
N LYS A 123 -12.74 -14.29 -16.60
CA LYS A 123 -11.76 -13.22 -16.39
C LYS A 123 -10.42 -13.80 -15.96
N THR A 124 -9.35 -13.05 -16.20
CA THR A 124 -8.05 -13.32 -15.57
C THR A 124 -8.17 -13.02 -14.07
N VAL A 125 -7.59 -13.88 -13.23
CA VAL A 125 -7.57 -13.70 -11.78
C VAL A 125 -6.31 -12.92 -11.40
N ASP A 126 -6.45 -11.61 -11.36
CA ASP A 126 -5.40 -10.65 -10.98
C ASP A 126 -5.96 -9.51 -10.12
N ASP A 127 -5.10 -8.56 -9.75
CA ASP A 127 -5.44 -7.47 -8.83
C ASP A 127 -6.57 -6.56 -9.33
N MET A 128 -6.87 -6.52 -10.63
CA MET A 128 -8.00 -5.72 -11.14
C MET A 128 -9.36 -6.27 -10.71
N LEU A 129 -9.46 -7.52 -10.26
CA LEU A 129 -10.69 -8.02 -9.63
C LEU A 129 -11.01 -7.31 -8.31
N LEU A 130 -10.01 -6.74 -7.62
CA LEU A 130 -10.22 -5.95 -6.41
C LEU A 130 -10.98 -4.65 -6.68
N ILE A 131 -10.87 -4.10 -7.89
CA ILE A 131 -11.59 -2.89 -8.33
C ILE A 131 -13.10 -3.14 -8.34
N ASP A 132 -13.52 -4.32 -8.81
CA ASP A 132 -14.93 -4.73 -8.83
C ASP A 132 -15.49 -5.03 -7.42
N GLU A 133 -14.65 -5.46 -6.48
CA GLU A 133 -15.04 -5.63 -5.07
C GLU A 133 -15.19 -4.26 -4.38
N MET A 134 -14.20 -3.39 -4.54
CA MET A 134 -14.23 -2.02 -4.02
C MET A 134 -15.46 -1.26 -4.50
N LYS A 135 -15.83 -1.40 -5.77
CA LYS A 135 -17.03 -0.75 -6.32
C LYS A 135 -18.29 -1.14 -5.57
N GLN A 136 -18.51 -2.43 -5.33
CA GLN A 136 -19.69 -2.91 -4.59
C GLN A 136 -19.66 -2.45 -3.14
N SER A 137 -18.49 -2.49 -2.51
CA SER A 137 -18.27 -2.02 -1.13
C SER A 137 -18.66 -0.54 -0.97
N LEU A 138 -18.24 0.31 -1.91
CA LEU A 138 -18.64 1.72 -1.95
C LEU A 138 -20.15 1.91 -2.20
N GLU A 139 -20.77 1.12 -3.09
CA GLU A 139 -22.21 1.16 -3.35
C GLU A 139 -23.05 0.76 -2.12
N GLN A 140 -22.55 -0.19 -1.31
CA GLN A 140 -23.20 -0.65 -0.08
C GLN A 140 -22.98 0.29 1.11
N ASN A 141 -21.95 1.14 1.06
CA ASN A 141 -21.60 2.09 2.11
C ASN A 141 -21.59 3.54 1.56
N PRO A 142 -22.73 4.09 1.09
CA PRO A 142 -22.78 5.39 0.38
C PRO A 142 -22.55 6.61 1.28
N ASP A 143 -22.65 6.47 2.61
CA ASP A 143 -22.58 7.58 3.57
C ASP A 143 -21.16 7.84 4.11
N GLY A 144 -20.16 7.07 3.64
CA GLY A 144 -18.78 7.19 4.10
C GLY A 144 -18.54 6.61 5.50
N LYS A 145 -17.52 7.12 6.18
CA LYS A 145 -16.95 6.52 7.42
C LYS A 145 -16.70 5.03 7.25
N HIS A 146 -16.04 4.73 6.13
CA HIS A 146 -15.89 3.38 5.63
C HIS A 146 -14.42 3.13 5.28
N LEU A 147 -13.91 1.99 5.73
CA LEU A 147 -12.55 1.53 5.53
C LEU A 147 -12.53 0.37 4.52
N ILE A 148 -11.82 0.53 3.42
CA ILE A 148 -11.61 -0.54 2.43
C ILE A 148 -10.14 -0.92 2.44
N ILE A 149 -9.85 -2.19 2.65
CA ILE A 149 -8.48 -2.72 2.63
C ILE A 149 -8.34 -3.64 1.43
N LEU A 150 -7.41 -3.30 0.54
CA LEU A 150 -7.11 -4.05 -0.68
C LEU A 150 -5.72 -4.67 -0.57
N HIS A 151 -5.62 -5.99 -0.43
CA HIS A 151 -4.32 -6.67 -0.37
C HIS A 151 -3.97 -7.32 -1.71
N THR A 152 -3.02 -6.72 -2.40
CA THR A 152 -2.65 -7.03 -3.79
C THR A 152 -1.71 -8.23 -3.88
N LYS A 153 -1.56 -8.81 -5.07
CA LYS A 153 -0.44 -9.70 -5.43
C LYS A 153 0.72 -8.93 -6.06
N GLY A 154 0.49 -7.68 -6.47
CA GLY A 154 1.50 -6.67 -6.77
C GLY A 154 2.60 -7.18 -7.69
N SER A 155 3.84 -7.01 -7.26
CA SER A 155 5.02 -7.43 -8.01
C SER A 155 5.60 -8.77 -7.52
N HIS A 156 4.79 -9.65 -6.92
CA HIS A 156 5.26 -10.94 -6.40
C HIS A 156 5.78 -11.86 -7.53
N PHE A 157 6.89 -12.54 -7.28
CA PHE A 157 7.45 -13.53 -8.20
C PHE A 157 6.49 -14.72 -8.44
N SER A 158 6.30 -15.26 -9.65
CA SER A 158 6.89 -14.91 -10.95
C SER A 158 6.25 -13.67 -11.58
N TYR A 159 7.05 -12.65 -11.90
CA TYR A 159 6.57 -11.31 -12.27
C TYR A 159 5.69 -11.30 -13.54
N ALA A 160 6.03 -12.10 -14.56
CA ALA A 160 5.27 -12.13 -15.82
C ALA A 160 3.82 -12.64 -15.70
N GLN A 161 3.45 -13.18 -14.53
CA GLN A 161 2.09 -13.60 -14.23
C GLN A 161 1.29 -12.54 -13.43
N ARG A 162 1.88 -11.37 -13.17
CA ARG A 162 1.26 -10.28 -12.42
C ARG A 162 0.50 -9.28 -13.30
N TYR A 163 0.63 -9.41 -14.61
CA TYR A 163 0.02 -8.49 -15.57
C TYR A 163 -0.41 -9.23 -16.84
N PRO A 164 -1.44 -8.72 -17.55
CA PRO A 164 -1.85 -9.25 -18.84
C PRO A 164 -0.81 -8.89 -19.92
N ARG A 165 -0.82 -9.61 -21.04
CA ARG A 165 0.16 -9.43 -22.13
C ARG A 165 0.23 -8.01 -22.70
N SER A 166 -0.84 -7.23 -22.60
CA SER A 166 -0.88 -5.82 -23.00
C SER A 166 0.04 -4.91 -22.18
N PHE A 167 0.46 -5.35 -20.99
CA PHE A 167 1.39 -4.67 -20.10
C PHE A 167 2.85 -5.16 -20.25
N ALA A 168 3.12 -6.11 -21.15
CA ALA A 168 4.48 -6.57 -21.46
C ALA A 168 5.24 -5.53 -22.31
N LYS A 169 5.53 -4.35 -21.74
CA LYS A 169 6.13 -3.19 -22.41
C LYS A 169 7.63 -3.36 -22.62
N TRP A 170 8.37 -3.76 -21.58
CA TRP A 170 9.80 -4.05 -21.68
C TRP A 170 10.02 -5.53 -21.98
N THR A 171 10.75 -5.82 -23.06
CA THR A 171 11.00 -7.18 -23.56
C THR A 171 12.44 -7.33 -24.07
N PRO A 172 13.00 -8.55 -24.15
CA PRO A 172 12.42 -9.83 -23.72
C PRO A 172 12.25 -9.91 -22.20
N GLU A 173 11.20 -10.57 -21.74
CA GLU A 173 10.92 -10.72 -20.30
C GLU A 173 11.00 -12.19 -19.87
N CYS A 174 11.17 -12.42 -18.58
CA CYS A 174 11.22 -13.76 -18.02
C CYS A 174 9.81 -14.36 -17.88
N ILE A 175 9.36 -15.11 -18.89
CA ILE A 175 8.06 -15.82 -18.88
C ILE A 175 8.21 -17.23 -18.28
N ASP A 176 9.25 -17.95 -18.70
CA ASP A 176 9.50 -19.34 -18.32
C ASP A 176 10.81 -19.46 -17.55
N ILE A 177 10.69 -19.57 -16.23
CA ILE A 177 11.83 -19.67 -15.31
C ILE A 177 12.65 -20.93 -15.59
N GLY A 178 12.03 -22.00 -16.10
CA GLY A 178 12.68 -23.28 -16.39
C GLY A 178 13.70 -23.22 -17.53
N LYS A 179 13.66 -22.18 -18.35
CA LYS A 179 14.60 -21.99 -19.48
C LYS A 179 15.83 -21.16 -19.13
N GLY A 180 15.93 -20.70 -17.87
CA GLY A 180 16.95 -19.76 -17.43
C GLY A 180 16.60 -18.35 -17.89
N CYS A 181 16.48 -17.42 -16.95
CA CYS A 181 16.23 -16.01 -17.23
C CYS A 181 17.46 -15.19 -16.90
N SER A 182 17.83 -14.25 -17.77
CA SER A 182 18.82 -13.24 -17.43
C SER A 182 18.26 -12.26 -16.40
N LYS A 183 19.14 -11.58 -15.67
CA LYS A 183 18.77 -10.48 -14.77
C LYS A 183 17.96 -9.40 -15.50
N GLU A 184 18.33 -9.03 -16.72
CA GLU A 184 17.59 -8.05 -17.52
C GLU A 184 16.17 -8.53 -17.84
N MET A 185 15.99 -9.80 -18.19
CA MET A 185 14.65 -10.36 -18.44
C MET A 185 13.77 -10.36 -17.19
N LEU A 186 14.37 -10.59 -16.01
CA LEU A 186 13.67 -10.48 -14.72
C LEU A 186 13.28 -9.02 -14.42
N ILE A 187 14.20 -8.07 -14.63
CA ILE A 187 13.92 -6.63 -14.46
C ILE A 187 12.83 -6.17 -15.43
N ASN A 188 12.87 -6.61 -16.69
CA ASN A 188 11.81 -6.31 -17.67
C ASN A 188 10.44 -6.79 -17.19
N ALA A 189 10.36 -8.03 -16.69
CA ALA A 189 9.11 -8.57 -16.15
C ALA A 189 8.67 -7.83 -14.88
N PHE A 190 9.60 -7.49 -13.99
CA PHE A 190 9.31 -6.74 -12.76
C PHE A 190 8.79 -5.32 -13.08
N ASP A 191 9.43 -4.59 -13.99
CA ASP A 191 9.00 -3.25 -14.37
C ASP A 191 7.62 -3.25 -15.03
N ASN A 192 7.31 -4.29 -15.81
CA ASN A 192 5.96 -4.50 -16.37
C ASN A 192 4.92 -4.74 -15.26
N SER A 193 5.26 -5.43 -14.16
CA SER A 193 4.34 -5.56 -13.02
C SER A 193 4.19 -4.25 -12.25
N VAL A 194 5.24 -3.44 -12.10
CA VAL A 194 5.15 -2.10 -11.51
C VAL A 194 4.21 -1.20 -12.33
N LEU A 195 4.27 -1.27 -13.67
CA LEU A 195 3.33 -0.55 -14.55
C LEU A 195 1.87 -1.00 -14.34
N TYR A 196 1.63 -2.27 -14.06
CA TYR A 196 0.30 -2.77 -13.75
C TYR A 196 -0.18 -2.30 -12.37
N VAL A 197 0.72 -2.28 -11.38
CA VAL A 197 0.45 -1.71 -10.04
C VAL A 197 0.06 -0.23 -10.14
N ASP A 198 0.78 0.57 -10.94
CA ASP A 198 0.43 1.97 -11.22
C ASP A 198 -0.99 2.12 -11.76
N THR A 199 -1.38 1.27 -12.71
CA THR A 199 -2.74 1.30 -13.30
C THR A 199 -3.82 0.87 -12.30
N MET A 200 -3.54 -0.14 -11.47
CA MET A 200 -4.50 -0.61 -10.47
C MET A 200 -4.74 0.47 -9.40
N ILE A 201 -3.66 1.12 -8.91
CA ILE A 201 -3.78 2.22 -7.94
C ILE A 201 -4.57 3.40 -8.53
N ASP A 202 -4.30 3.78 -9.78
CA ASP A 202 -5.07 4.83 -10.47
C ASP A 202 -6.56 4.48 -10.59
N SER A 203 -6.88 3.21 -10.87
CA SER A 203 -8.26 2.71 -10.91
C SER A 203 -8.96 2.76 -9.55
N VAL A 204 -8.21 2.68 -8.44
CA VAL A 204 -8.74 2.92 -7.09
C VAL A 204 -9.08 4.41 -6.90
N PHE A 205 -8.19 5.31 -7.33
CA PHE A 205 -8.41 6.76 -7.21
C PHE A 205 -9.64 7.21 -8.01
N ASP A 206 -9.83 6.68 -9.21
CA ASP A 206 -10.97 7.00 -10.08
C ASP A 206 -12.32 6.70 -9.44
N GLN A 207 -12.42 5.68 -8.59
CA GLN A 207 -13.65 5.35 -7.86
C GLN A 207 -13.96 6.30 -6.69
N LEU A 208 -13.00 7.14 -6.30
CA LEU A 208 -13.06 7.98 -5.11
C LEU A 208 -13.05 9.48 -5.41
N ARG A 209 -12.83 9.89 -6.67
CA ARG A 209 -12.69 11.32 -7.03
C ARG A 209 -13.89 12.17 -6.62
N ASP A 210 -15.10 11.60 -6.65
CA ASP A 210 -16.33 12.28 -6.25
C ASP A 210 -16.67 12.13 -4.76
N LYS A 211 -15.83 11.46 -3.98
CA LYS A 211 -16.03 11.16 -2.55
C LYS A 211 -15.07 11.96 -1.70
N LYS A 212 -15.37 12.09 -0.41
CA LYS A 212 -14.41 12.60 0.58
C LYS A 212 -13.51 11.45 1.01
N ALA A 213 -12.33 11.34 0.41
CA ALA A 213 -11.52 10.14 0.49
C ALA A 213 -10.04 10.44 0.68
N ILE A 214 -9.38 9.57 1.44
CA ILE A 214 -7.93 9.46 1.53
C ILE A 214 -7.51 8.02 1.27
N VAL A 215 -6.47 7.84 0.45
CA VAL A 215 -5.94 6.53 0.07
C VAL A 215 -4.49 6.44 0.48
N PHE A 216 -4.13 5.33 1.12
CA PHE A 216 -2.77 4.98 1.46
C PHE A 216 -2.36 3.76 0.65
N TYR A 217 -1.12 3.75 0.17
CA TYR A 217 -0.49 2.56 -0.41
C TYR A 217 0.89 2.37 0.20
N ALA A 218 1.18 1.12 0.59
CA ALA A 218 2.51 0.72 1.05
C ALA A 218 2.79 -0.69 0.55
N ALA A 219 3.92 -0.90 -0.12
CA ALA A 219 4.39 -2.27 -0.36
C ALA A 219 4.90 -2.88 0.95
N ASP A 220 4.62 -4.15 1.17
CA ASP A 220 4.99 -4.87 2.38
C ASP A 220 6.51 -5.07 2.54
N HIS A 221 7.21 -5.35 1.45
CA HIS A 221 8.67 -5.40 1.34
C HIS A 221 9.12 -5.17 -0.10
N GLY A 222 10.44 -5.05 -0.29
CA GLY A 222 11.08 -5.00 -1.61
C GLY A 222 11.46 -6.39 -2.12
N GLU A 223 12.47 -6.46 -2.99
CA GLU A 223 12.78 -7.67 -3.76
C GLU A 223 14.24 -7.69 -4.22
N SER A 224 14.89 -8.84 -4.14
CA SER A 224 16.24 -9.01 -4.73
C SER A 224 16.11 -9.46 -6.18
N ILE A 225 16.73 -8.72 -7.09
CA ILE A 225 16.87 -9.11 -8.50
C ILE A 225 18.33 -8.88 -8.90
N SER A 226 19.14 -9.92 -8.71
CA SER A 226 20.57 -9.89 -9.03
C SER A 226 21.00 -11.19 -9.72
N ASP A 227 22.26 -11.29 -10.13
CA ASP A 227 22.79 -12.52 -10.75
C ASP A 227 23.02 -13.66 -9.75
N SER A 228 23.05 -13.37 -8.44
CA SER A 228 23.40 -14.33 -7.38
C SER A 228 22.34 -14.47 -6.28
N MET A 229 21.40 -13.53 -6.19
CA MET A 229 20.32 -13.51 -5.21
C MET A 229 19.03 -13.03 -5.86
N HIS A 230 17.98 -13.84 -5.70
CA HIS A 230 16.64 -13.58 -6.17
C HIS A 230 15.68 -13.63 -4.98
N LEU A 231 14.50 -13.04 -5.15
CA LEU A 231 13.40 -13.09 -4.19
C LEU A 231 13.67 -12.26 -2.92
N HIS A 232 12.86 -12.50 -1.90
CA HIS A 232 12.82 -11.82 -0.62
C HIS A 232 12.78 -12.82 0.54
N GLY A 233 12.58 -12.34 1.76
CA GLY A 233 12.56 -13.15 2.97
C GLY A 233 13.94 -13.49 3.52
N THR A 234 14.99 -12.76 3.09
CA THR A 234 16.30 -12.88 3.73
C THR A 234 16.19 -12.38 5.17
N PRO A 235 16.76 -13.08 6.18
CA PRO A 235 16.70 -12.64 7.57
C PRO A 235 17.13 -11.18 7.72
N ARG A 236 16.34 -10.35 8.42
CA ARG A 236 16.49 -8.89 8.47
C ARG A 236 17.93 -8.38 8.65
N LYS A 237 18.70 -9.01 9.54
CA LYS A 237 20.09 -8.61 9.86
C LYS A 237 21.09 -8.86 8.72
N MET A 238 20.70 -9.63 7.72
CA MET A 238 21.51 -10.04 6.57
C MET A 238 20.88 -9.60 5.24
N ALA A 239 19.65 -9.10 5.27
CA ALA A 239 18.93 -8.74 4.08
C ALA A 239 19.57 -7.55 3.38
N PRO A 240 19.63 -7.58 2.05
CA PRO A 240 20.17 -6.47 1.29
C PRO A 240 19.18 -5.29 1.29
N PRO A 241 19.65 -4.05 1.05
CA PRO A 241 18.80 -2.87 1.12
C PRO A 241 17.57 -2.93 0.20
N GLU A 242 17.68 -3.56 -0.97
CA GLU A 242 16.59 -3.65 -1.94
C GLU A 242 15.38 -4.44 -1.45
N GLN A 243 15.52 -5.33 -0.45
CA GLN A 243 14.38 -6.00 0.19
C GLN A 243 13.62 -5.09 1.16
N PHE A 244 14.16 -3.93 1.50
CA PHE A 244 13.51 -2.95 2.36
C PHE A 244 12.99 -1.72 1.62
N ARG A 245 13.38 -1.50 0.36
CA ARG A 245 12.97 -0.33 -0.43
C ARG A 245 11.51 -0.44 -0.88
N VAL A 246 10.60 0.21 -0.17
CA VAL A 246 9.15 0.16 -0.47
C VAL A 246 8.54 1.54 -0.71
N PRO A 247 7.70 1.72 -1.75
CA PRO A 247 6.97 2.97 -1.94
C PRO A 247 5.92 3.16 -0.83
N LEU A 248 5.81 4.38 -0.33
CA LEU A 248 4.74 4.81 0.58
C LEU A 248 4.02 5.99 -0.07
N LEU A 249 2.74 5.82 -0.38
CA LEU A 249 1.94 6.82 -1.11
C LEU A 249 0.73 7.24 -0.29
N VAL A 250 0.39 8.53 -0.39
CA VAL A 250 -0.85 9.09 0.14
C VAL A 250 -1.53 9.90 -0.96
N TRP A 251 -2.77 9.56 -1.29
CA TRP A 251 -3.60 10.33 -2.21
C TRP A 251 -4.82 10.88 -1.49
N ALA A 252 -5.26 12.08 -1.87
CA ALA A 252 -6.43 12.73 -1.30
C ALA A 252 -7.36 13.25 -2.40
N SER A 253 -8.65 13.01 -2.25
CA SER A 253 -9.64 13.59 -3.16
C SER A 253 -9.80 15.09 -2.91
N ASP A 254 -10.28 15.83 -3.91
CA ASP A 254 -10.55 17.27 -3.76
C ASP A 254 -11.51 17.55 -2.59
N LYS A 255 -12.56 16.72 -2.42
CA LYS A 255 -13.51 16.85 -1.30
C LYS A 255 -12.88 16.59 0.08
N TYR A 256 -11.86 15.75 0.17
CA TYR A 256 -11.12 15.58 1.43
C TYR A 256 -10.33 16.85 1.77
N LEU A 257 -9.74 17.48 0.75
CA LEU A 257 -8.96 18.71 0.88
C LEU A 257 -9.80 19.98 1.02
N GLU A 258 -11.13 19.93 0.88
CA GLU A 258 -12.02 21.05 1.25
C GLU A 258 -11.95 21.37 2.76
N ASN A 259 -11.53 20.41 3.59
CA ASN A 259 -11.23 20.66 5.00
C ASN A 259 -9.87 21.38 5.13
N PRO A 260 -9.80 22.61 5.69
CA PRO A 260 -8.56 23.38 5.75
C PRO A 260 -7.42 22.68 6.51
N THR A 261 -7.74 22.00 7.62
CA THR A 261 -6.74 21.25 8.39
C THR A 261 -6.16 20.09 7.60
N ALA A 262 -7.00 19.36 6.86
CA ALA A 262 -6.55 18.28 5.98
C ALA A 262 -5.71 18.82 4.81
N ALA A 263 -6.09 19.97 4.24
CA ALA A 263 -5.33 20.64 3.18
C ALA A 263 -3.94 21.07 3.66
N ASP A 264 -3.83 21.67 4.84
CA ASP A 264 -2.56 22.10 5.43
C ASP A 264 -1.65 20.89 5.72
N ALA A 265 -2.21 19.83 6.31
CA ALA A 265 -1.50 18.57 6.54
C ALA A 265 -1.01 17.93 5.23
N PHE A 266 -1.85 17.89 4.19
CA PHE A 266 -1.47 17.33 2.90
C PHE A 266 -0.38 18.15 2.21
N LYS A 267 -0.48 19.48 2.26
CA LYS A 267 0.58 20.37 1.77
C LYS A 267 1.89 20.15 2.51
N HIS A 268 1.85 19.97 3.82
CA HIS A 268 3.03 19.66 4.62
C HIS A 268 3.68 18.34 4.18
N MET A 269 2.89 17.28 3.97
CA MET A 269 3.40 16.02 3.42
C MET A 269 4.04 16.18 2.03
N GLN A 270 3.45 17.01 1.15
CA GLN A 270 4.05 17.32 -0.15
C GLN A 270 5.40 18.05 -0.02
N GLU A 271 5.56 18.91 0.99
CA GLU A 271 6.84 19.55 1.30
C GLU A 271 7.88 18.54 1.80
N GLN A 272 7.50 17.64 2.71
CA GLN A 272 8.35 16.55 3.18
C GLN A 272 8.83 15.65 2.02
N ALA A 273 7.93 15.28 1.10
CA ALA A 273 8.27 14.42 -0.03
C ALA A 273 9.32 15.06 -0.96
N LYS A 274 9.27 16.38 -1.15
CA LYS A 274 10.28 17.14 -1.92
C LYS A 274 11.66 17.10 -1.28
N MET A 275 11.73 17.00 0.05
CA MET A 275 12.99 16.87 0.79
C MET A 275 13.60 15.48 0.69
N LYS A 276 12.87 14.49 0.13
CA LYS A 276 13.30 13.10 -0.03
C LYS A 276 13.72 12.42 1.27
N VAL A 277 13.12 12.84 2.39
CA VAL A 277 13.29 12.17 3.69
C VAL A 277 12.67 10.77 3.59
N PRO A 278 13.43 9.70 3.90
CA PRO A 278 12.87 8.36 3.92
C PRO A 278 11.90 8.19 5.09
N HIS A 279 10.80 7.48 4.84
CA HIS A 279 9.79 7.15 5.85
C HIS A 279 9.76 5.65 6.12
N ARG A 280 9.15 5.23 7.22
CA ARG A 280 9.17 3.83 7.67
C ARG A 280 7.77 3.28 7.90
N HIS A 281 7.61 1.98 7.72
CA HIS A 281 6.34 1.28 8.00
C HIS A 281 5.75 1.56 9.39
N VAL A 282 6.59 1.71 10.41
CA VAL A 282 6.14 1.95 11.79
C VAL A 282 5.42 3.30 11.96
N GLU A 283 5.51 4.19 10.98
CA GLU A 283 4.88 5.51 10.98
C GLU A 283 3.43 5.49 10.45
N LEU A 284 3.02 4.41 9.77
CA LEU A 284 1.69 4.30 9.16
C LEU A 284 0.55 4.35 10.18
N PHE A 285 0.72 3.72 11.34
CA PHE A 285 -0.31 3.70 12.39
C PHE A 285 -0.65 5.13 12.84
N ASP A 286 0.38 5.88 13.23
CA ASP A 286 0.23 7.24 13.74
C ASP A 286 -0.28 8.19 12.64
N THR A 287 0.25 8.02 11.41
CA THR A 287 -0.15 8.81 10.26
C THR A 287 -1.62 8.63 9.88
N ILE A 288 -2.12 7.39 9.80
CA ILE A 288 -3.52 7.14 9.41
C ILE A 288 -4.47 7.83 10.40
N LEU A 289 -4.23 7.70 11.71
CA LEU A 289 -5.05 8.38 12.72
C LEU A 289 -4.92 9.91 12.62
N GLY A 290 -3.70 10.40 12.45
CA GLY A 290 -3.40 11.83 12.36
C GLY A 290 -4.03 12.50 11.14
N CYS A 291 -3.97 11.88 9.97
CA CYS A 291 -4.63 12.38 8.76
C CYS A 291 -6.17 12.36 8.89
N LEU A 292 -6.72 11.44 9.68
CA LEU A 292 -8.14 11.46 10.01
C LEU A 292 -8.48 12.47 11.11
N GLY A 293 -7.48 13.19 11.63
CA GLY A 293 -7.57 14.21 12.67
C GLY A 293 -7.94 13.68 14.04
N TYR A 294 -7.70 12.39 14.29
CA TYR A 294 -7.71 11.85 15.65
C TYR A 294 -6.52 12.40 16.44
N THR A 295 -6.76 12.70 17.71
CA THR A 295 -5.74 13.12 18.66
C THR A 295 -5.75 12.18 19.86
N SER A 296 -4.60 11.96 20.48
CA SER A 296 -4.49 11.15 21.69
C SER A 296 -3.77 11.94 22.79
N PRO A 297 -4.46 12.28 23.90
CA PRO A 297 -3.85 13.08 24.98
C PRO A 297 -2.84 12.29 25.82
N ASN A 298 -2.77 10.97 25.65
CA ASN A 298 -1.94 10.06 26.43
C ASN A 298 -0.87 9.34 25.59
N GLY A 299 -0.42 9.96 24.49
CA GLY A 299 0.66 9.42 23.66
C GLY A 299 0.27 8.20 22.82
N GLY A 300 -1.03 7.96 22.63
CA GLY A 300 -1.54 6.91 21.76
C GLY A 300 -1.30 7.16 20.28
N ILE A 301 -0.92 8.39 19.91
CA ILE A 301 -0.43 8.80 18.59
C ILE A 301 0.89 9.54 18.81
N ASN A 302 1.98 9.04 18.24
CA ASN A 302 3.27 9.70 18.25
C ASN A 302 3.32 10.75 17.12
N GLN A 303 3.35 12.03 17.47
CA GLN A 303 3.35 13.11 16.47
C GLN A 303 4.62 13.12 15.59
N ASN A 304 5.74 12.57 16.06
CA ASN A 304 6.96 12.45 15.25
C ASN A 304 6.82 11.42 14.12
N ASN A 305 5.88 10.47 14.26
CA ASN A 305 5.57 9.45 13.28
C ASN A 305 4.36 9.82 12.40
N ASN A 306 3.67 10.91 12.71
CA ASN A 306 2.46 11.33 12.01
C ASN A 306 2.82 12.27 10.86
N TRP A 307 2.80 11.80 9.62
CA TRP A 307 3.12 12.63 8.44
C TRP A 307 2.16 13.82 8.26
N CYS A 308 0.92 13.69 8.78
CA CYS A 308 -0.09 14.74 8.78
C CYS A 308 0.03 15.73 9.96
N HIS A 309 0.99 15.55 10.87
CA HIS A 309 1.26 16.52 11.92
C HIS A 309 1.95 17.75 11.31
N VAL A 310 1.26 18.89 11.35
CA VAL A 310 1.87 20.19 11.07
C VAL A 310 2.36 20.74 12.42
N PRO A 311 3.69 20.90 12.62
CA PRO A 311 4.19 21.53 13.83
C PRO A 311 3.59 22.93 13.98
N ASP A 312 3.25 23.32 15.20
CA ASP A 312 2.83 24.69 15.46
C ASP A 312 3.92 25.63 14.92
N LYS A 313 3.54 26.55 14.03
CA LYS A 313 4.44 27.66 13.69
C LYS A 313 4.63 28.42 14.99
N ASP A 314 5.81 28.29 15.59
CA ASP A 314 6.16 29.04 16.79
C ASP A 314 5.68 30.48 16.64
N MET A 315 4.88 30.90 17.61
CA MET A 315 4.64 32.30 17.92
C MET A 315 5.99 32.91 18.29
N ASN A 316 6.76 33.31 17.27
CA ASN A 316 7.90 34.22 17.39
C ASN A 316 7.45 35.63 17.02
#